data_AF-A0A2A4ZK83-F1
#
_entry.id   AF-A0A2A4ZK83-F1
#
_cell.length_a   1.000
_cell.length_b   1.000
_cell.length_c   1.000
_cell.angle_alpha   90.00
_cell.angle_beta   90.00
_cell.angle_gamma   90.00
#
_symmetry.space_group_name_H-M   'P 1'
#
loop_
_entity.id
_entity.type
_entity.pdbx_description
1 polymer ?
#
loop_
_entity_poly.entity_id
_entity_poly.type
_entity_poly.pdbx_seq_one_letter_code
_entity_poly.pdbx_strand_id
1 'polypeptide(L)'
;MTGYAQQLDQLIDGSLDNTSFGHINHIGVAFEALKREGFFDALATVANGITAAANRAGTPDKFNATITMAYMSDIAERMEAGAYRDADSFIAANPDLLSGSVLARYSKGRALSAQARRIALLPDLAQGV
;
A
#
# COMPACT_ATOMS: atom_id res chain seq x y z
N MET A 1 -8.13 -9.97 16.96
CA MET A 1 -7.14 -8.96 16.54
C MET A 1 -6.51 -9.48 15.28
N THR A 2 -6.58 -8.70 14.20
CA THR A 2 -6.06 -9.10 12.90
C THR A 2 -4.54 -9.26 12.98
N GLY A 3 -3.97 -10.14 12.15
CA GLY A 3 -2.51 -10.30 12.09
C GLY A 3 -1.78 -9.07 11.53
N TYR A 4 -2.50 -8.09 10.96
CA TYR A 4 -1.89 -6.98 10.21
C TYR A 4 -1.14 -5.99 11.10
N ALA A 5 -1.58 -5.74 12.33
CA ALA A 5 -0.83 -4.87 13.24
C ALA A 5 0.53 -5.49 13.60
N GLN A 6 0.54 -6.79 13.85
CA GLN A 6 1.79 -7.54 14.04
C GLN A 6 2.65 -7.54 12.77
N GLN A 7 2.04 -7.72 11.60
CA GLN A 7 2.76 -7.65 10.32
C GLN A 7 3.34 -6.25 10.06
N LEU A 8 2.69 -5.18 10.50
CA LEU A 8 3.22 -3.82 10.45
C LEU A 8 4.47 -3.69 11.32
N ASP A 9 4.43 -4.19 12.56
CA ASP A 9 5.60 -4.18 13.44
C ASP A 9 6.76 -5.00 12.85
N GLN A 10 6.47 -6.17 12.29
CA GLN A 10 7.45 -7.02 11.60
C GLN A 10 8.00 -6.36 10.32
N LEU A 11 7.17 -5.58 9.62
CA LEU A 11 7.61 -4.83 8.44
C LEU A 11 8.63 -3.76 8.86
N ILE A 12 8.39 -3.11 9.99
CA ILE A 12 9.22 -2.02 10.54
C ILE A 12 10.55 -2.54 11.09
N ASP A 13 10.51 -3.59 11.91
CA ASP A 13 11.72 -4.16 12.51
C ASP A 13 12.52 -5.06 11.54
N GLY A 14 11.93 -5.36 10.38
CA GLY A 14 12.54 -6.13 9.31
C GLY A 14 12.44 -7.65 9.47
N SER A 15 11.70 -8.14 10.47
CA SER A 15 11.47 -9.57 10.73
C SER A 15 10.36 -10.20 9.88
N LEU A 16 9.65 -9.40 9.07
CA LEU A 16 8.56 -9.89 8.22
C LEU A 16 9.03 -10.96 7.23
N ASP A 17 8.36 -12.12 7.27
CA ASP A 17 8.51 -13.17 6.26
C ASP A 17 7.79 -12.75 4.96
N ASN A 18 8.57 -12.55 3.91
CA ASN A 18 8.05 -12.09 2.62
C ASN A 18 7.34 -13.19 1.82
N THR A 19 7.50 -14.47 2.19
CA THR A 19 6.98 -15.59 1.38
C THR A 19 5.45 -15.70 1.46
N SER A 20 4.88 -15.24 2.57
CA SER A 20 3.44 -15.19 2.83
C SER A 20 2.86 -13.77 2.77
N PHE A 21 3.69 -12.76 2.49
CA PHE A 21 3.28 -11.36 2.44
C PHE A 21 2.72 -10.98 1.07
N GLY A 22 1.43 -11.24 0.89
CA GLY A 22 0.72 -10.98 -0.36
C GLY A 22 0.03 -9.62 -0.42
N HIS A 23 -0.71 -9.40 -1.52
CA HIS A 23 -1.40 -8.14 -1.78
C HIS A 23 -2.39 -7.73 -0.68
N ILE A 24 -3.17 -8.69 -0.16
CA ILE A 24 -4.10 -8.44 0.94
C ILE A 24 -3.37 -7.96 2.21
N ASN A 25 -2.18 -8.49 2.49
CA ASN A 25 -1.38 -8.09 3.63
C ASN A 25 -0.84 -6.67 3.46
N HIS A 26 -0.46 -6.26 2.25
CA HIS A 26 -0.08 -4.86 1.98
C HIS A 26 -1.21 -3.89 2.33
N ILE A 27 -2.45 -4.20 1.95
CA ILE A 27 -3.62 -3.36 2.25
C ILE A 27 -3.86 -3.31 3.77
N GLY A 28 -3.85 -4.46 4.44
CA GLY A 28 -4.05 -4.53 5.88
C GLY A 28 -2.98 -3.77 6.67
N VAL A 29 -1.70 -3.93 6.31
CA VAL A 29 -0.58 -3.21 6.95
C VAL A 29 -0.66 -1.70 6.67
N ALA A 30 -1.04 -1.30 5.46
CA ALA A 30 -1.26 0.11 5.13
C ALA A 30 -2.39 0.73 5.98
N PHE A 31 -3.51 0.02 6.14
CA PHE A 31 -4.61 0.44 7.02
C PHE A 31 -4.15 0.61 8.47
N GLU A 32 -3.42 -0.37 9.03
CA GLU A 32 -2.94 -0.28 10.41
C GLU A 32 -1.91 0.85 10.59
N ALA A 33 -1.06 1.11 9.59
CA ALA A 33 -0.12 2.24 9.62
C ALA A 33 -0.88 3.58 9.63
N LEU A 34 -1.86 3.74 8.73
CA LEU A 34 -2.70 4.95 8.64
C LEU A 34 -3.58 5.16 9.87
N LYS A 35 -3.94 4.09 10.59
CA LYS A 35 -4.64 4.16 11.86
C LYS A 35 -3.74 4.60 13.01
N ARG A 36 -2.45 4.25 12.96
CA ARG A 36 -1.47 4.51 14.03
C ARG A 36 -0.76 5.86 13.88
N GLU A 37 -0.56 6.30 12.66
CA GLU A 37 0.34 7.40 12.29
C GLU A 37 -0.38 8.39 11.36
N GLY A 38 0.09 9.64 11.29
CA GLY A 38 -0.38 10.59 10.29
C GLY A 38 -0.01 10.13 8.87
N PHE A 39 -0.74 10.58 7.85
CA PHE A 39 -0.59 10.09 6.47
C PHE A 39 0.87 10.01 5.97
N PHE A 40 1.66 11.08 6.15
CA PHE A 40 3.04 11.11 5.67
C PHE A 40 3.98 10.19 6.46
N ASP A 41 3.77 10.06 7.76
CA ASP A 41 4.53 9.14 8.60
C ASP A 41 4.20 7.70 8.22
N ALA A 42 2.91 7.36 8.09
CA ALA A 42 2.45 6.04 7.63
C ALA A 42 3.00 5.69 6.24
N LEU A 43 2.98 6.64 5.30
CA LEU A 43 3.54 6.46 3.96
C LEU A 43 5.04 6.17 4.01
N ALA A 44 5.80 6.93 4.82
CA ALA A 44 7.23 6.71 4.99
C ALA A 44 7.50 5.33 5.62
N THR A 45 6.77 4.98 6.69
CA THR A 45 6.85 3.70 7.39
C THR A 45 6.64 2.53 6.42
N VAL A 46 5.55 2.52 5.67
CA VAL A 46 5.22 1.45 4.72
C VAL A 46 6.19 1.40 3.55
N ALA A 47 6.54 2.55 2.94
CA ALA A 47 7.44 2.60 1.80
C ALA A 47 8.86 2.10 2.16
N ASN A 48 9.39 2.54 3.30
CA ASN A 48 10.69 2.12 3.79
C ASN A 48 10.70 0.63 4.14
N GLY A 49 9.65 0.15 4.82
CA GLY A 49 9.50 -1.25 5.18
C GLY A 49 9.46 -2.17 3.95
N ILE A 50 8.65 -1.85 2.95
CA ILE A 50 8.55 -2.64 1.70
C ILE A 50 9.87 -2.60 0.94
N THR A 51 10.52 -1.44 0.85
CA THR A 51 11.82 -1.31 0.18
C THR A 51 12.89 -2.15 0.89
N ALA A 52 12.95 -2.10 2.22
CA ALA A 52 13.88 -2.90 3.01
C ALA A 52 13.61 -4.41 2.84
N ALA A 53 12.33 -4.82 2.83
CA ALA A 53 11.94 -6.21 2.59
C ALA A 53 12.35 -6.68 1.19
N ALA A 54 12.12 -5.88 0.14
CA ALA A 54 12.53 -6.16 -1.24
C ALA A 54 14.06 -6.30 -1.37
N ASN A 55 14.82 -5.43 -0.68
CA ASN A 55 16.28 -5.49 -0.64
C ASN A 55 16.78 -6.77 0.03
N ARG A 56 16.24 -7.13 1.21
CA ARG A 56 16.61 -8.39 1.91
C ARG A 56 16.26 -9.62 1.07
N ALA A 57 15.19 -9.55 0.28
CA ALA A 57 14.78 -10.60 -0.64
C ALA A 57 15.63 -10.70 -1.92
N GLY A 58 16.60 -9.79 -2.13
CA GLY A 58 17.37 -9.72 -3.38
C GLY A 58 16.55 -9.32 -4.60
N THR A 59 15.38 -8.70 -4.42
CA THR A 59 14.46 -8.28 -5.50
C THR A 59 14.08 -6.80 -5.39
N PRO A 60 15.07 -5.88 -5.38
CA PRO A 60 14.84 -4.44 -5.18
C PRO A 60 13.92 -3.82 -6.25
N ASP A 61 13.87 -4.42 -7.43
CA ASP A 61 13.06 -4.02 -8.59
C ASP A 61 11.55 -4.26 -8.43
N LYS A 62 11.15 -5.02 -7.40
CA LYS A 62 9.74 -5.23 -7.03
C LYS A 62 9.13 -4.02 -6.32
N PHE A 63 9.92 -3.15 -5.70
CA PHE A 63 9.40 -1.92 -5.12
C PHE A 63 8.94 -0.94 -6.21
N ASN A 64 7.81 -0.26 -5.97
CA ASN A 64 7.29 0.74 -6.88
C ASN A 64 6.65 1.90 -6.11
N ALA A 65 7.34 3.06 -6.11
CA ALA A 65 6.91 4.26 -5.39
C ALA A 65 5.52 4.75 -5.81
N THR A 66 5.19 4.68 -7.10
CA THR A 66 3.87 5.11 -7.60
C THR A 66 2.76 4.21 -7.10
N ILE A 67 2.93 2.88 -7.16
CA ILE A 67 1.92 1.93 -6.68
C ILE A 67 1.73 2.10 -5.17
N THR A 68 2.81 2.18 -4.39
CA THR A 68 2.73 2.39 -2.94
C THR A 68 1.99 3.69 -2.61
N MET A 69 2.35 4.82 -3.23
CA MET A 69 1.67 6.09 -2.97
C MET A 69 0.19 6.07 -3.38
N ALA A 70 -0.13 5.46 -4.53
CA ALA A 70 -1.50 5.35 -5.02
C ALA A 70 -2.38 4.57 -4.03
N TYR A 71 -1.90 3.42 -3.56
CA TYR A 71 -2.60 2.62 -2.56
C TYR A 71 -2.73 3.32 -1.21
N MET A 72 -1.65 3.92 -0.70
CA MET A 72 -1.71 4.66 0.58
C MET A 72 -2.74 5.79 0.52
N SER A 73 -2.78 6.52 -0.59
CA SER A 73 -3.76 7.61 -0.78
C SER A 73 -5.20 7.08 -0.88
N ASP A 74 -5.45 6.06 -1.72
CA ASP A 74 -6.81 5.52 -1.90
C ASP A 74 -7.35 4.85 -0.62
N ILE A 75 -6.47 4.19 0.15
CA ILE A 75 -6.83 3.61 1.44
C ILE A 75 -7.18 4.72 2.45
N ALA A 76 -6.35 5.76 2.55
CA ALA A 76 -6.60 6.88 3.46
C ALA A 76 -7.91 7.61 3.13
N GLU A 77 -8.17 7.91 1.85
CA GLU A 77 -9.41 8.53 1.41
C GLU A 77 -10.65 7.70 1.80
N ARG A 78 -10.60 6.37 1.60
CA ARG A 78 -11.69 5.47 1.97
C ARG A 78 -11.87 5.40 3.49
N MET A 79 -10.79 5.38 4.26
CA MET A 79 -10.82 5.41 5.72
C MET A 79 -11.48 6.69 6.27
N GLU A 80 -11.34 7.82 5.61
CA GLU A 80 -12.03 9.07 5.98
C GLU A 80 -13.49 9.08 5.52
N ALA A 81 -13.81 8.42 4.40
CA ALA A 81 -15.17 8.35 3.87
C ALA A 81 -16.10 7.37 4.61
N GLY A 82 -15.56 6.51 5.47
CA GLY A 82 -16.33 5.47 6.17
C GLY A 82 -15.75 5.09 7.53
N ALA A 83 -16.57 4.47 8.38
CA ALA A 83 -16.12 3.99 9.68
C ALA A 83 -15.83 2.48 9.62
N TYR A 84 -14.57 2.10 9.85
CA TYR A 84 -14.12 0.70 9.85
C TYR A 84 -13.50 0.37 11.21
N ARG A 85 -13.92 -0.77 11.78
CA ARG A 85 -13.44 -1.19 13.11
C ARG A 85 -11.99 -1.68 13.06
N ASP A 86 -11.69 -2.40 11.98
CA ASP A 86 -10.45 -3.15 11.78
C ASP A 86 -10.16 -3.33 10.29
N ALA A 87 -8.91 -3.68 9.95
CA ALA A 87 -8.47 -3.89 8.58
C ALA A 87 -9.30 -4.96 7.84
N ASP A 88 -9.76 -6.04 8.51
CA ASP A 88 -10.61 -7.05 7.87
C ASP A 88 -11.93 -6.46 7.41
N SER A 89 -12.59 -5.66 8.26
CA SER A 89 -13.83 -4.95 7.91
C SER A 89 -13.61 -3.93 6.77
N PHE A 90 -12.45 -3.27 6.74
CA PHE A 90 -12.08 -2.36 5.67
C PHE A 90 -11.89 -3.09 4.34
N ILE A 91 -11.13 -4.18 4.32
CA ILE A 91 -10.86 -4.98 3.11
C ILE A 91 -12.16 -5.60 2.58
N ALA A 92 -13.00 -6.13 3.47
CA ALA A 92 -14.29 -6.73 3.09
C ALA A 92 -15.24 -5.71 2.43
N ALA A 93 -15.20 -4.45 2.87
CA ALA A 93 -16.00 -3.37 2.30
C ALA A 93 -15.39 -2.77 1.02
N ASN A 94 -14.10 -3.00 0.75
CA ASN A 94 -13.36 -2.44 -0.38
C ASN A 94 -12.64 -3.53 -1.20
N PRO A 95 -13.37 -4.55 -1.69
CA PRO A 95 -12.75 -5.71 -2.35
C PRO A 95 -12.06 -5.35 -3.68
N ASP A 96 -12.40 -4.22 -4.29
CA ASP A 96 -11.80 -3.73 -5.52
C ASP A 96 -10.33 -3.29 -5.33
N LEU A 97 -9.92 -2.97 -4.10
CA LEU A 97 -8.50 -2.71 -3.80
C LEU A 97 -7.63 -3.93 -4.11
N LEU A 98 -8.16 -5.15 -3.92
CA LEU A 98 -7.44 -6.41 -4.22
C LEU A 98 -7.22 -6.63 -5.72
N SER A 99 -8.07 -6.04 -6.57
CA SER A 99 -7.96 -6.17 -8.03
C SER A 99 -7.11 -5.10 -8.68
N GLY A 100 -6.61 -4.10 -7.94
CA GLY A 100 -5.81 -3.02 -8.52
C GLY A 100 -6.62 -1.86 -9.05
N SER A 101 -7.86 -1.64 -8.55
CA SER A 101 -8.75 -0.59 -9.06
C SER A 101 -8.10 0.81 -9.09
N VAL A 102 -7.25 1.12 -8.11
CA VAL A 102 -6.50 2.39 -8.06
C VAL A 102 -5.62 2.62 -9.30
N LEU A 103 -5.12 1.56 -9.94
CA LEU A 103 -4.27 1.64 -11.13
C LEU A 103 -5.04 2.01 -12.39
N ALA A 104 -6.38 1.92 -12.38
CA ALA A 104 -7.21 2.36 -13.51
C ALA A 104 -7.14 3.88 -13.76
N ARG A 105 -6.64 4.65 -12.78
CA ARG A 105 -6.42 6.10 -12.87
C ARG A 105 -5.14 6.47 -13.64
N TYR A 106 -4.35 5.47 -14.04
CA TYR A 106 -3.07 5.65 -14.73
C TYR A 106 -3.18 5.13 -16.17
N SER A 107 -2.67 5.91 -17.12
CA SER A 107 -2.51 5.45 -18.50
C SER A 107 -1.60 4.22 -18.57
N LYS A 108 -1.81 3.43 -19.63
CA LYS A 108 -1.11 2.16 -19.82
C LYS A 108 0.41 2.35 -19.71
N GLY A 109 1.02 1.63 -18.77
CA GLY A 109 2.47 1.64 -18.56
C GLY A 109 3.00 2.78 -17.70
N ARG A 110 2.21 3.82 -17.38
CA ARG A 110 2.65 4.94 -16.54
C ARG A 110 3.07 4.46 -15.16
N ALA A 111 2.18 3.79 -14.44
CA ALA A 111 2.43 3.29 -13.08
C ALA A 111 3.52 2.19 -13.01
N LEU A 112 3.87 1.58 -14.15
CA LEU A 112 4.87 0.52 -14.24
C LEU A 112 6.17 0.96 -14.93
N SER A 113 6.30 2.25 -15.25
CA SER A 113 7.50 2.80 -15.88
C SER A 113 8.71 2.75 -14.94
N ALA A 114 9.92 2.82 -15.48
CA ALA A 114 11.14 2.94 -14.67
C ALA A 114 11.10 4.22 -13.79
N GLN A 115 10.51 5.30 -14.30
CA GLN A 115 10.31 6.53 -13.54
C GLN A 115 9.35 6.30 -12.36
N ALA A 116 8.20 5.66 -12.59
CA ALA A 116 7.19 5.37 -11.58
C ALA A 116 7.68 4.49 -10.43
N ARG A 117 8.64 3.60 -10.70
CA ARG A 117 9.29 2.82 -9.63
C ARG A 117 10.09 3.70 -8.67
N ARG A 118 10.76 4.74 -9.19
CA ARG A 118 11.65 5.62 -8.40
C ARG A 118 10.93 6.79 -7.75
N ILE A 119 9.94 7.36 -8.43
CA ILE A 119 9.18 8.52 -7.94
C ILE A 119 7.68 8.23 -8.01
N ALA A 120 6.93 8.76 -7.04
CA ALA A 120 5.48 8.66 -7.03
C ALA A 120 4.89 9.61 -8.09
N LEU A 121 4.40 9.05 -9.19
CA LEU A 121 3.69 9.80 -10.22
C LEU A 121 2.22 9.97 -9.83
N LEU A 122 1.66 11.15 -10.10
CA LEU A 122 0.23 11.37 -10.04
C LEU A 122 -0.50 10.64 -11.19
N PRO A 123 -1.77 10.22 -10.99
CA PRO A 123 -2.62 9.72 -12.06
C PRO A 123 -2.77 10.76 -13.17
N ASP A 124 -2.94 10.30 -14.41
CA ASP A 124 -3.06 11.13 -15.61
C ASP A 124 -4.36 10.91 -16.37
N LEU A 125 -5.21 9.99 -15.90
CA LEU A 125 -6.57 9.83 -16.40
C LEU A 125 -7.55 10.49 -15.43
N ALA A 126 -8.50 11.25 -15.96
CA ALA A 126 -9.60 11.77 -15.16
C ALA A 126 -10.42 10.59 -14.62
N GLN A 127 -10.77 10.64 -13.33
CA GLN A 127 -11.89 9.83 -12.86
C GLN A 127 -13.13 10.40 -13.55
N GLY A 128 -13.92 9.55 -14.21
CA GLY A 128 -15.18 9.99 -14.82
C GLY A 128 -16.00 10.75 -13.78
N VAL A 129 -16.33 12.00 -14.10
CA VAL A 129 -17.17 12.88 -13.27
C VAL A 129 -18.61 12.39 -13.32
#